data_AF-A0A2X2ILK3-F1
#
_entry.id   AF-A0A2X2ILK3-F1
#
_cell.length_a   1.000
_cell.length_b   1.000
_cell.length_c   1.000
_cell.angle_alpha   90.00
_cell.angle_beta   90.00
_cell.angle_gamma   90.00
#
_symmetry.space_group_name_H-M   'P 1'
#
loop_
_entity.id
_entity.type
_entity.pdbx_description
1 polymer ?
#
loop_
_entity_poly.entity_id
_entity_poly.type
_entity_poly.pdbx_seq_one_letter_code
_entity_poly.pdbx_strand_id
1 'polypeptide(L)'
;MAGTGKCRLLTVTRKGKVCHLLTSMTDAMRFPGGEMADLYSHRWEIELGYREIKQTMQLSRLTLRSKKPELVEQELWGVLLAYNLVRYQMIKMANI
;
A
#
# COMPACT_ATOMS: atom_id res chain seq x y z
N MET A 1 25.99 -17.49 0.70
CA MET A 1 26.76 -16.36 1.27
C MET A 1 25.76 -15.27 1.64
N ALA A 2 25.53 -15.02 2.93
CA ALA A 2 24.60 -13.97 3.36
C ALA A 2 25.32 -12.61 3.25
N GLY A 3 24.87 -11.75 2.32
CA GLY A 3 25.42 -10.40 2.20
C GLY A 3 24.92 -9.52 3.34
N THR A 4 25.83 -9.03 4.19
CA THR A 4 25.53 -7.99 5.18
C THR A 4 25.28 -6.65 4.48
N GLY A 5 24.01 -6.35 4.19
CA GLY A 5 23.59 -5.03 3.73
C GLY A 5 23.55 -4.03 4.89
N LYS A 6 24.05 -2.81 4.68
CA LYS A 6 23.86 -1.70 5.64
C LYS A 6 22.41 -1.24 5.61
N CYS A 7 21.79 -1.07 6.77
CA CYS A 7 20.47 -0.48 6.93
C CYS A 7 20.49 0.63 7.98
N ARG A 8 19.52 1.54 7.91
CA ARG A 8 19.32 2.63 8.85
C ARG A 8 18.01 2.39 9.61
N LEU A 9 18.07 2.54 10.92
CA LEU A 9 16.91 2.52 11.81
C LEU A 9 16.47 3.96 12.09
N LEU A 10 15.19 4.24 11.86
CA LEU A 10 14.52 5.46 12.26
C LEU A 10 13.55 5.14 13.40
N THR A 11 13.59 5.93 14.47
CA THR A 11 12.66 5.84 15.60
C THR A 11 11.75 7.05 15.58
N VAL A 12 10.44 6.80 15.49
CA VAL A 12 9.44 7.86 15.42
C VAL A 12 8.30 7.62 16.39
N THR A 13 7.79 8.68 16.99
CA THR A 13 6.62 8.61 17.87
C THR A 13 5.38 9.00 17.08
N ARG A 14 4.45 8.06 16.90
CA ARG A 14 3.18 8.29 16.22
C ARG A 14 2.00 7.94 17.12
N LYS A 15 1.07 8.89 17.27
CA LYS A 15 -0.12 8.75 18.15
C LYS A 15 0.26 8.23 19.55
N GLY A 16 1.34 8.77 20.13
CA GLY A 16 1.86 8.37 21.44
C GLY A 16 2.57 7.02 21.50
N LYS A 17 2.73 6.30 20.38
CA LYS A 17 3.45 5.02 20.29
C LYS A 17 4.78 5.20 19.59
N VAL A 18 5.83 4.60 20.15
CA VAL A 18 7.14 4.51 19.50
C VAL A 18 7.05 3.46 18.39
N CYS A 19 7.55 3.81 17.21
CA CYS A 19 7.59 2.96 16.02
C CYS A 19 9.00 3.00 15.42
N HIS A 20 9.38 1.88 14.82
CA HIS A 20 10.69 1.67 14.23
C HIS A 20 10.54 1.42 12.73
N LEU A 21 11.26 2.19 11.91
CA LEU A 21 11.31 2.06 10.47
C LEU A 21 12.74 1.70 10.06
N LEU A 22 12.90 0.55 9.41
CA LEU A 22 14.16 0.12 8.81
C LEU A 22 14.17 0.47 7.32
N THR A 23 15.26 1.06 6.84
CA THR A 23 15.41 1.44 5.44
C THR A 23 16.82 1.21 4.93
N SER A 24 16.96 0.89 3.64
CA SER A 24 18.24 0.85 2.92
C SER A 24 18.78 2.24 2.55
N MET A 25 17.97 3.29 2.74
CA MET A 25 18.32 4.68 2.48
C MET A 25 19.15 5.23 3.65
N THR A 26 20.46 5.01 3.57
CA THR A 26 21.41 5.21 4.67
C THR A 26 21.93 6.63 4.81
N ASP A 27 21.92 7.43 3.74
CA ASP A 27 22.36 8.84 3.76
C ASP A 27 21.31 9.72 4.46
N ALA A 28 21.66 10.24 5.64
CA ALA A 28 20.77 11.05 6.45
C ALA A 28 20.56 12.48 5.93
N MET A 29 21.51 13.02 5.17
CA MET A 29 21.39 14.35 4.57
C MET A 29 20.52 14.30 3.32
N ARG A 30 20.68 13.24 2.51
CA ARG A 30 19.86 13.02 1.33
C ARG A 30 18.45 12.55 1.65
N PHE A 31 18.28 11.79 2.73
CA PHE A 31 17.01 11.23 3.15
C PHE A 31 16.73 11.56 4.63
N PRO A 32 16.19 12.77 4.91
CA PRO A 32 15.87 13.19 6.26
C PRO A 32 14.90 12.22 6.95
N GLY A 33 15.13 11.91 8.22
CA GLY A 33 14.36 10.89 8.95
C GLY A 33 12.88 11.22 9.11
N GLY A 34 12.55 12.51 9.28
CA GLY A 34 11.16 12.98 9.39
C GLY A 34 10.38 12.75 8.11
N GLU A 35 10.90 13.20 6.97
CA GLU A 35 10.29 12.99 5.64
C GLU A 35 10.09 11.52 5.32
N MET A 36 11.05 10.67 5.69
CA MET A 36 10.96 9.23 5.49
C MET A 36 9.86 8.59 6.34
N ALA A 37 9.70 9.05 7.58
CA ALA A 37 8.62 8.57 8.45
C ALA A 37 7.24 9.04 7.99
N ASP A 38 7.16 10.26 7.46
CA ASP A 38 5.93 10.80 6.89
C ASP A 38 5.57 10.11 5.58
N LEU A 39 6.53 9.90 4.68
CA LEU A 39 6.35 9.10 3.47
C LEU A 39 5.86 7.69 3.81
N TYR A 40 6.50 7.02 4.77
CA TYR A 40 6.10 5.68 5.17
C TYR A 40 4.67 5.63 5.74
N SER A 41 4.15 6.75 6.25
CA SER A 41 2.78 6.78 6.75
C SER A 41 1.71 6.72 5.69
N HIS A 42 2.00 7.19 4.48
CA HIS A 42 1.14 7.01 3.32
C HIS A 42 0.99 5.54 2.93
N ARG A 43 1.84 4.64 3.45
CA ARG A 43 1.65 3.19 3.27
C ARG A 43 0.26 2.74 3.72
N TRP A 44 -0.36 3.38 4.72
CA TRP A 44 -1.69 3.01 5.18
C TRP A 44 -2.78 3.15 4.11
N GLU A 45 -2.53 3.95 3.06
CA GLU A 45 -3.45 4.11 1.93
C GLU A 45 -3.74 2.78 1.22
N ILE A 46 -2.78 1.85 1.20
CA ILE A 46 -3.02 0.52 0.61
C ILE A 46 -4.07 -0.27 1.39
N GLU A 47 -4.11 -0.11 2.72
CA GLU A 47 -5.05 -0.81 3.59
C GLU A 47 -6.46 -0.26 3.42
N LEU A 48 -6.58 1.06 3.19
CA LEU A 48 -7.83 1.68 2.79
C LEU A 48 -8.28 1.16 1.41
N GLY A 49 -7.37 1.06 0.44
CA GLY A 49 -7.69 0.49 -0.87
C GLY A 49 -8.18 -0.96 -0.79
N TYR A 50 -7.53 -1.81 0.02
CA TYR A 50 -8.02 -3.17 0.26
C TYR A 50 -9.41 -3.19 0.90
N ARG A 51 -9.69 -2.27 1.83
CA ARG A 51 -11.01 -2.14 2.44
C ARG A 51 -12.07 -1.78 1.40
N GLU A 52 -11.81 -0.79 0.56
CA GLU A 52 -12.74 -0.36 -0.49
C GLU A 52 -13.04 -1.48 -1.49
N ILE A 53 -12.02 -2.21 -1.93
CA ILE A 53 -12.21 -3.36 -2.81
C ILE A 53 -13.12 -4.41 -2.15
N LYS A 54 -12.78 -4.84 -0.93
CA LYS A 54 -13.48 -5.94 -0.24
C LYS A 54 -14.89 -5.57 0.20
N GLN A 55 -15.05 -4.38 0.78
CA GLN A 55 -16.31 -3.97 1.42
C GLN A 55 -17.25 -3.28 0.44
N THR A 56 -16.71 -2.42 -0.45
CA THR A 56 -17.52 -1.60 -1.34
C THR A 56 -17.68 -2.26 -2.71
N MET A 57 -16.59 -2.49 -3.46
CA MET A 57 -16.70 -3.05 -4.81
C MET A 57 -17.24 -4.48 -4.82
N GLN A 58 -16.83 -5.29 -3.85
CA GLN A 58 -17.30 -6.67 -3.71
C GLN A 58 -18.52 -6.80 -2.78
N LEU A 59 -19.07 -5.69 -2.27
CA LEU A 59 -20.23 -5.69 -1.37
C LEU A 59 -20.06 -6.62 -0.15
N SER A 60 -18.83 -6.70 0.39
CA SER A 60 -18.45 -7.63 1.45
C SER A 60 -18.64 -9.12 1.11
N ARG A 61 -18.86 -9.46 -0.17
CA ARG A 61 -18.91 -10.83 -0.69
C ARG A 61 -17.56 -11.20 -1.27
N LEU A 62 -16.74 -11.85 -0.45
CA LEU A 62 -15.39 -12.30 -0.84
C LEU A 62 -15.39 -13.55 -1.74
N THR A 63 -16.55 -14.03 -2.18
CA THR A 63 -16.69 -15.21 -3.03
C THR A 63 -16.40 -14.85 -4.49
N LEU A 64 -15.30 -15.39 -5.01
CA LEU A 64 -14.99 -15.41 -6.44
C LEU A 64 -15.83 -16.48 -7.15
N ARG A 65 -16.12 -16.28 -8.44
CA ARG A 65 -17.10 -17.09 -9.18
C ARG A 65 -16.50 -18.36 -9.74
N SER A 66 -15.28 -18.28 -10.25
CA SER A 66 -14.58 -19.42 -10.84
C SER A 66 -14.16 -20.45 -9.80
N LYS A 67 -14.20 -21.71 -10.20
CA LYS A 67 -13.65 -22.86 -9.46
C LYS A 67 -12.31 -23.36 -10.01
N LYS A 68 -11.76 -22.69 -11.05
CA LYS A 68 -10.45 -23.01 -11.63
C LYS A 68 -9.41 -22.00 -11.14
N PRO A 69 -8.25 -22.44 -10.61
CA PRO A 69 -7.22 -21.54 -10.07
C PRO A 69 -6.79 -20.44 -11.04
N GLU A 70 -6.58 -20.74 -12.32
CA GLU A 70 -6.10 -19.74 -13.29
C GLU A 70 -7.15 -18.63 -13.51
N LEU A 71 -8.42 -19.01 -13.56
CA LEU A 71 -9.53 -18.07 -13.72
C LEU A 71 -9.83 -17.28 -12.44
N VAL A 72 -9.55 -17.85 -11.26
CA VAL A 72 -9.61 -17.13 -9.98
C VAL A 72 -8.57 -16.01 -9.95
N GLU A 73 -7.35 -16.28 -10.42
CA GLU A 73 -6.31 -15.26 -10.55
C GLU A 73 -6.75 -14.16 -11.54
N GLN A 74 -7.31 -14.54 -12.69
CA GLN A 74 -7.86 -13.59 -13.66
C GLN A 74 -8.95 -12.70 -13.04
N GLU A 75 -9.86 -13.26 -12.24
CA GLU A 75 -10.88 -12.46 -11.54
C GLU A 75 -10.27 -11.44 -10.58
N LEU A 76 -9.24 -11.82 -9.83
CA LEU A 76 -8.52 -10.91 -8.93
C LEU A 76 -7.86 -9.76 -9.70
N TRP A 77 -7.20 -10.06 -10.82
CA TRP A 77 -6.65 -9.04 -11.71
C TRP A 77 -7.72 -8.11 -12.27
N GLY A 78 -8.88 -8.66 -12.65
CA GLY A 78 -10.03 -7.88 -13.12
C GLY A 78 -10.56 -6.92 -12.06
N VAL A 79 -10.69 -7.37 -10.81
CA VAL A 79 -11.10 -6.52 -9.67
C VAL A 79 -10.08 -5.41 -9.42
N LEU A 80 -8.79 -5.73 -9.43
CA LEU A 80 -7.73 -4.74 -9.23
C LEU A 80 -7.71 -3.69 -10.36
N LEU A 81 -7.90 -4.12 -11.61
CA LEU A 81 -7.99 -3.22 -12.75
C LEU A 81 -9.20 -2.28 -12.63
N ALA A 82 -10.38 -2.82 -12.32
CA ALA A 82 -11.60 -2.03 -12.15
C ALA A 82 -11.45 -0.99 -11.03
N TYR A 83 -10.85 -1.37 -9.90
CA TYR A 83 -10.57 -0.46 -8.79
C TYR A 83 -9.67 0.71 -9.23
N ASN A 84 -8.56 0.42 -9.92
CA ASN A 84 -7.64 1.45 -10.39
C ASN A 84 -8.28 2.37 -11.44
N LEU A 85 -9.14 1.84 -12.32
CA LEU A 85 -9.89 2.66 -13.28
C LEU A 85 -10.82 3.64 -12.59
N VAL A 86 -11.60 3.20 -11.59
CA VAL A 86 -12.48 4.08 -10.82
C VAL A 86 -11.67 5.16 -10.10
N ARG A 87 -10.59 4.79 -9.41
CA ARG A 87 -9.70 5.73 -8.72
C ARG A 87 -9.08 6.75 -9.67
N TYR A 88 -8.63 6.31 -10.84
CA TYR A 88 -8.08 7.19 -11.86
C TYR A 88 -9.11 8.21 -12.36
N GLN A 89 -10.35 7.78 -12.60
CA GLN A 89 -11.42 8.68 -13.01
C GLN A 89 -11.78 9.69 -11.90
N MET A 90 -11.82 9.26 -10.63
CA MET A 90 -12.04 10.18 -9.51
C MET A 90 -10.97 11.27 -9.45
N ILE A 91 -9.69 10.90 -9.60
CA ILE A 91 -8.57 11.86 -9.62
C ILE A 91 -8.71 12.82 -10.80
N LYS A 92 -9.05 12.30 -11.99
CA LYS A 92 -9.30 13.15 -13.16
C LYS A 92 -10.40 14.17 -12.91
N MET A 93 -11.54 13.73 -12.36
CA MET A 93 -12.68 14.62 -12.10
C MET A 93 -12.41 15.65 -10.99
N ALA A 94 -11.58 15.32 -10.00
CA ALA A 94 -11.20 16.24 -8.93
C ALA A 94 -10.21 17.32 -9.40
N ASN A 95 -9.49 17.07 -10.49
CA ASN A 95 -8.53 18.00 -11.10
C ASN A 95 -9.13 18.81 -12.26
N ILE A 96 -10.46 18.79 -12.41
CA ILE A 96 -11.23 19.63 -13.35
C ILE A 96 -11.74 20.86 -12.61
#